data_AF-A0A426YX84-F1
#
_entry.id   AF-A0A426YX84-F1
#
_cell.length_a   1.000
_cell.length_b   1.000
_cell.length_c   1.000
_cell.angle_alpha   90.00
_cell.angle_beta   90.00
_cell.angle_gamma   90.00
#
_symmetry.space_group_name_H-M   'P 1'
#
loop_
_entity.id
_entity.type
_entity.pdbx_description
1 polymer ?
#
loop_
_entity_poly.entity_id
_entity_poly.type
_entity_poly.pdbx_seq_one_letter_code
_entity_poly.pdbx_strand_id
1 'polypeptide(L)'
;RIDAKKLEEWARAQTANSLIEFSTREGEVETILNDISERALGKGNFSYSRFFAIGLFRLLELANATEPTVLEKLCAALNINKRSVDRDLDVYRNLLSKLVQAKELLKEYVDREKKKREERSGSQKANEAITKCTGDFRSVTFKL
;
A
#
# COMPACT_ATOMS: atom_id res chain seq x y z
N ARG A 1 -7.97 -0.57 15.42
CA ARG A 1 -7.74 0.67 14.62
C ARG A 1 -7.34 1.87 15.49
N ILE A 2 -7.77 1.93 16.77
CA ILE A 2 -7.47 3.05 17.67
C ILE A 2 -5.95 3.12 17.98
N ASP A 3 -5.34 2.01 18.40
CA ASP A 3 -3.92 1.98 18.76
C ASP A 3 -3.00 2.40 17.60
N ALA A 4 -3.30 1.88 16.39
CA ALA A 4 -2.58 2.26 15.18
C ALA A 4 -2.68 3.78 14.91
N LYS A 5 -3.88 4.37 15.00
CA LYS A 5 -4.06 5.82 14.79
C LYS A 5 -3.26 6.64 15.80
N LYS A 6 -3.33 6.25 17.08
CA LYS A 6 -2.58 6.92 18.15
C LYS A 6 -1.08 6.88 17.91
N LEU A 7 -0.57 5.72 17.51
CA LEU A 7 0.83 5.54 17.19
C LEU A 7 1.24 6.34 15.94
N GLU A 8 0.36 6.44 14.93
CA GLU A 8 0.60 7.28 13.74
C GLU A 8 0.61 8.78 14.09
N GLU A 9 -0.32 9.25 14.92
CA GLU A 9 -0.37 10.64 15.40
C GLU A 9 0.89 10.98 16.20
N TRP A 10 1.30 10.09 17.10
CA TRP A 10 2.56 10.23 17.83
C TRP A 10 3.75 10.33 16.87
N ALA A 11 3.86 9.42 15.90
CA ALA A 11 4.98 9.39 14.95
C ALA A 11 5.08 10.69 14.12
N ARG A 12 3.95 11.24 13.67
CA ARG A 12 3.91 12.51 12.90
C ARG A 12 4.41 13.71 13.69
N ALA A 13 4.34 13.67 15.02
CA ALA A 13 4.84 14.72 15.88
C ALA A 13 6.33 14.56 16.22
N GLN A 14 6.99 13.51 15.73
CA GLN A 14 8.39 13.24 16.05
C GLN A 14 9.37 13.74 14.99
N THR A 15 10.61 13.85 15.42
CA THR A 15 11.80 13.99 14.59
C THR A 15 12.59 12.68 14.62
N ALA A 16 13.61 12.56 13.76
CA ALA A 16 14.52 11.41 13.79
C ALA A 16 15.12 11.17 15.19
N ASN A 17 15.57 12.23 15.87
CA ASN A 17 16.16 12.10 17.21
C ASN A 17 15.12 11.74 18.25
N SER A 18 13.98 12.43 18.27
CA SER A 18 12.95 12.21 19.29
C SER A 18 12.26 10.84 19.15
N LEU A 19 12.29 10.23 17.95
CA LEU A 19 11.92 8.83 17.72
C LEU A 19 12.89 7.85 18.35
N ILE A 20 14.20 8.10 18.26
CA ILE A 20 15.25 7.19 18.76
C ILE A 20 15.37 7.31 20.28
N GLU A 21 15.25 8.54 20.80
CA GLU A 21 15.37 8.87 22.22
C GLU A 21 14.03 8.70 22.96
N PHE A 22 13.17 7.78 22.51
CA PHE A 22 11.88 7.53 23.17
C PHE A 22 12.05 7.11 24.63
N SER A 23 13.18 6.51 24.99
CA SER A 23 13.45 5.98 26.34
C SER A 23 13.72 7.04 27.40
N THR A 24 14.13 8.25 27.00
CA THR A 24 14.39 9.37 27.92
C THR A 24 13.17 10.26 28.11
N ARG A 25 12.05 9.90 27.47
CA ARG A 25 10.85 10.73 27.35
C ARG A 25 9.67 10.05 28.03
N GLU A 26 8.76 10.87 28.50
CA GLU A 26 7.53 10.42 29.14
C GLU A 26 6.34 10.56 28.19
N GLY A 27 5.53 9.51 28.15
CA GLY A 27 4.34 9.45 27.33
C GLY A 27 3.86 8.01 27.19
N GLU A 28 2.61 7.84 26.77
CA GLU A 28 2.02 6.51 26.69
C GLU A 28 2.70 5.65 25.61
N VAL A 29 3.02 6.24 24.45
CA VAL A 29 3.71 5.52 23.38
C VAL A 29 5.14 5.22 23.78
N GLU A 30 5.83 6.17 24.38
CA GLU A 30 7.18 6.01 24.94
C GLU A 30 7.23 4.86 25.95
N THR A 31 6.24 4.78 26.85
CA THR A 31 6.09 3.69 27.82
C THR A 31 5.95 2.33 27.14
N ILE A 32 5.12 2.25 26.09
CA ILE A 32 4.93 1.01 25.32
C ILE A 32 6.22 0.62 24.59
N LEU A 33 6.93 1.57 23.98
CA LEU A 33 8.19 1.30 23.28
C LEU A 33 9.30 0.86 24.25
N ASN A 34 9.35 1.44 25.46
CA ASN A 34 10.25 1.01 26.54
C ASN A 34 9.95 -0.44 26.98
N ASP A 35 8.69 -0.76 27.26
CA ASP A 35 8.25 -2.11 27.62
C ASP A 35 8.55 -3.15 26.50
N ILE A 36 8.41 -2.76 25.23
CA ILE A 36 8.86 -3.59 24.10
C ILE A 36 10.38 -3.79 24.14
N SER A 37 11.15 -2.72 24.32
CA SER A 37 12.62 -2.76 24.34
C SER A 37 13.14 -3.67 25.47
N GLU A 38 12.58 -3.55 26.68
CA GLU A 38 12.93 -4.39 27.82
C GLU A 38 12.63 -5.88 27.58
N ARG A 39 11.45 -6.18 27.02
CA ARG A 39 11.09 -7.57 26.66
C ARG A 39 11.97 -8.15 25.56
N ALA A 40 12.43 -7.32 24.63
CA ALA A 40 13.34 -7.74 23.56
C ALA A 40 14.78 -7.95 24.06
N LEU A 41 15.22 -7.22 25.10
CA LEU A 41 16.53 -7.35 25.71
C LEU A 41 16.68 -8.60 26.60
N GLY A 42 15.63 -8.99 27.33
CA GLY A 42 15.64 -10.14 28.22
C GLY A 42 15.19 -11.47 27.57
N LYS A 43 15.04 -12.55 28.37
CA LYS A 43 14.24 -13.74 27.98
C LYS A 43 12.72 -13.46 28.07
N GLY A 44 12.32 -12.20 27.85
CA GLY A 44 10.92 -11.82 27.82
C GLY A 44 10.22 -12.44 26.62
N ASN A 45 8.90 -12.49 26.66
CA ASN A 45 8.08 -13.11 25.62
C ASN A 45 7.89 -12.18 24.39
N PHE A 46 8.94 -11.45 23.98
CA PHE A 46 8.86 -10.61 22.77
C PHE A 46 8.88 -11.49 21.53
N SER A 47 7.74 -11.53 20.83
CA SER A 47 7.60 -12.24 19.55
C SER A 47 7.73 -11.26 18.41
N TYR A 48 8.91 -11.24 17.79
CA TYR A 48 9.12 -10.51 16.56
C TYR A 48 8.20 -11.03 15.44
N SER A 49 7.68 -10.13 14.62
CA SER A 49 6.96 -10.49 13.41
C SER A 49 7.32 -9.56 12.26
N ARG A 50 7.09 -10.02 11.03
CA ARG A 50 7.17 -9.18 9.82
C ARG A 50 6.39 -7.87 9.96
N PHE A 51 5.22 -7.92 10.58
CA PHE A 51 4.37 -6.74 10.76
C PHE A 51 5.01 -5.70 11.69
N PHE A 52 5.83 -6.15 12.65
CA PHE A 52 6.61 -5.25 13.48
C PHE A 52 7.63 -4.47 12.64
N ALA A 53 8.35 -5.15 11.73
CA ALA A 53 9.29 -4.51 10.80
C ALA A 53 8.61 -3.43 9.95
N ILE A 54 7.46 -3.77 9.36
CA ILE A 54 6.66 -2.86 8.53
C ILE A 54 6.15 -1.68 9.38
N GLY A 55 5.77 -1.93 10.63
CA GLY A 55 5.40 -0.91 11.61
C GLY A 55 6.53 0.10 11.86
N LEU A 56 7.76 -0.37 12.11
CA LEU A 56 8.92 0.52 12.28
C LEU A 56 9.16 1.39 11.04
N PHE A 57 9.09 0.79 9.85
CA PHE A 57 9.20 1.55 8.60
C PHE A 57 8.11 2.62 8.48
N ARG A 58 6.87 2.30 8.87
CA ARG A 58 5.76 3.25 8.88
C ARG A 58 5.99 4.41 9.86
N LEU A 59 6.55 4.16 11.04
CA LEU A 59 6.89 5.23 11.99
C LEU A 59 7.89 6.21 11.39
N LEU A 60 8.95 5.69 10.77
CA LEU A 60 9.99 6.49 10.12
C LEU A 60 9.44 7.31 8.95
N GLU A 61 8.57 6.72 8.13
CA GLU A 61 7.89 7.43 7.04
C GLU A 61 7.06 8.60 7.57
N LEU A 62 6.30 8.38 8.65
CA LEU A 62 5.43 9.40 9.24
C LEU A 62 6.18 10.56 9.90
N ALA A 63 7.35 10.28 10.48
CA ALA A 63 8.24 11.29 11.05
C ALA A 63 9.18 11.94 10.01
N ASN A 64 9.03 11.59 8.73
CA ASN A 64 9.93 12.01 7.64
C ASN A 64 11.42 11.73 7.95
N ALA A 65 11.70 10.57 8.55
CA ALA A 65 13.01 10.16 9.06
C ALA A 65 13.47 8.85 8.41
N THR A 66 13.40 8.77 7.07
CA THR A 66 13.60 7.54 6.29
C THR A 66 15.07 7.18 6.02
N GLU A 67 16.01 7.94 6.59
CA GLU A 67 17.44 7.69 6.45
C GLU A 67 17.82 6.32 7.06
N PRO A 68 18.64 5.49 6.38
CA PRO A 68 19.00 4.15 6.87
C PRO A 68 19.62 4.12 8.27
N THR A 69 20.35 5.17 8.63
CA THR A 69 21.01 5.32 9.93
C THR A 69 20.01 5.52 11.07
N VAL A 70 18.83 6.09 10.80
CA VAL A 70 17.77 6.28 11.80
C VAL A 70 17.13 4.94 12.13
N LEU A 71 16.86 4.11 11.11
CA LEU A 71 16.34 2.76 11.31
C LEU A 71 17.30 1.90 12.14
N GLU A 72 18.60 2.00 11.87
CA GLU A 72 19.63 1.29 12.63
C GLU A 72 19.62 1.69 14.11
N LYS A 73 19.62 2.99 14.39
CA LYS A 73 19.55 3.52 15.76
C LYS A 73 18.25 3.15 16.47
N LEU A 74 17.12 3.20 15.77
CA LEU A 74 15.82 2.82 16.33
C LEU A 74 15.77 1.31 16.65
N CYS A 75 16.32 0.46 15.78
CA CYS A 75 16.44 -0.97 16.06
C CYS A 75 17.31 -1.22 17.30
N ALA A 76 18.42 -0.49 17.44
CA ALA A 76 19.29 -0.59 18.60
C ALA A 76 18.57 -0.15 19.89
N ALA A 77 17.85 0.97 19.85
CA ALA A 77 17.07 1.48 21.00
C ALA A 77 15.96 0.51 21.44
N LEU A 78 15.37 -0.24 20.50
CA LEU A 78 14.36 -1.26 20.77
C LEU A 78 14.94 -2.66 21.07
N ASN A 79 16.26 -2.84 21.05
CA ASN A 79 16.93 -4.14 21.18
C ASN A 79 16.48 -5.17 20.13
N ILE A 80 16.24 -4.72 18.90
CA ILE A 80 15.75 -5.56 17.78
C ILE A 80 16.88 -5.85 16.80
N ASN A 81 16.90 -7.08 16.28
CA ASN A 81 17.88 -7.48 15.27
C ASN A 81 17.63 -6.75 13.93
N LYS A 82 18.49 -5.78 13.60
CA LYS A 82 18.43 -4.99 12.36
C LYS A 82 18.44 -5.83 11.09
N ARG A 83 19.21 -6.94 11.06
CA ARG A 83 19.27 -7.84 9.89
C ARG A 83 17.93 -8.53 9.61
N SER A 84 17.18 -8.90 10.66
CA SER A 84 15.83 -9.45 10.50
C SER A 84 14.87 -8.40 9.93
N VAL A 85 14.96 -7.16 10.42
CA VAL A 85 14.17 -6.03 9.91
C VAL A 85 14.44 -5.78 8.43
N ASP A 86 15.71 -5.66 8.02
CA ASP A 86 16.08 -5.46 6.62
C ASP A 86 15.49 -6.55 5.72
N ARG A 87 15.65 -7.83 6.13
CA ARG A 87 15.14 -8.98 5.37
C ARG A 87 13.63 -8.88 5.16
N ASP A 88 12.89 -8.56 6.22
CA ASP A 88 11.43 -8.46 6.14
C ASP A 88 10.95 -7.25 5.35
N LEU A 89 11.67 -6.12 5.41
CA LEU A 89 11.39 -4.95 4.58
C LEU A 89 11.68 -5.22 3.10
N ASP A 90 12.72 -5.99 2.78
CA ASP A 90 13.00 -6.41 1.40
C ASP A 90 11.90 -7.32 0.85
N VAL A 91 11.42 -8.29 1.64
CA VAL A 91 10.28 -9.13 1.25
C VAL A 91 9.03 -8.28 1.05
N TYR A 92 8.75 -7.34 1.96
CA TYR A 92 7.61 -6.43 1.87
C TYR A 92 7.66 -5.57 0.60
N ARG A 93 8.82 -4.97 0.30
CA ARG A 93 9.06 -4.20 -0.93
C ARG A 93 8.79 -5.03 -2.19
N ASN A 94 9.33 -6.24 -2.24
CA ASN A 94 9.13 -7.16 -3.36
C ASN A 94 7.65 -7.54 -3.53
N LEU A 95 6.92 -7.75 -2.43
CA LEU A 95 5.49 -8.02 -2.46
C LEU A 95 4.71 -6.81 -2.99
N LEU A 96 5.01 -5.60 -2.51
CA LEU A 96 4.39 -4.37 -3.00
C LEU A 96 4.60 -4.19 -4.50
N SER A 97 5.81 -4.40 -5.01
CA SER A 97 6.10 -4.31 -6.44
C SER A 97 5.24 -5.28 -7.27
N LYS A 98 5.06 -6.52 -6.81
CA LYS A 98 4.19 -7.50 -7.48
C LYS A 98 2.72 -7.09 -7.45
N LEU A 99 2.23 -6.57 -6.33
CA LEU A 99 0.85 -6.10 -6.21
C LEU A 99 0.56 -4.89 -7.12
N VAL A 100 1.52 -3.96 -7.22
CA VAL A 100 1.42 -2.81 -8.13
C VAL A 100 1.37 -3.29 -9.59
N GLN A 101 2.26 -4.22 -9.98
CA GLN A 101 2.23 -4.79 -11.33
C GLN A 101 0.89 -5.49 -11.63
N ALA A 102 0.40 -6.32 -10.70
CA ALA A 102 -0.89 -6.99 -10.86
C ALA A 102 -2.06 -6.00 -10.98
N LYS A 103 -2.03 -4.90 -10.20
CA LYS A 103 -3.04 -3.83 -10.26
C LYS A 103 -3.06 -3.15 -11.64
N GLU A 104 -1.90 -2.82 -12.19
CA GLU A 104 -1.83 -2.20 -13.52
C GLU A 104 -2.30 -3.16 -14.63
N LEU A 105 -1.92 -4.44 -14.57
CA LEU A 105 -2.42 -5.46 -15.51
C LEU A 105 -3.95 -5.60 -15.47
N LEU A 106 -4.54 -5.60 -14.27
CA LEU A 106 -5.99 -5.65 -14.09
C LEU A 106 -6.67 -4.39 -14.63
N LYS A 107 -6.08 -3.21 -14.40
CA LYS A 107 -6.58 -1.95 -14.93
C LYS A 107 -6.61 -1.97 -16.46
N GLU A 108 -5.50 -2.36 -17.09
CA GLU A 108 -5.43 -2.51 -18.55
C GLU A 108 -6.45 -3.53 -19.09
N TYR A 109 -6.62 -4.64 -18.39
CA TYR A 109 -7.61 -5.65 -18.77
C TYR A 109 -9.03 -5.08 -18.76
N VAL A 110 -9.41 -4.37 -17.68
CA VAL A 110 -10.72 -3.73 -17.56
C VAL A 110 -10.93 -2.68 -18.66
N ASP A 111 -9.92 -1.85 -18.93
CA ASP A 111 -10.01 -0.80 -19.94
C ASP A 111 -10.14 -1.38 -21.35
N ARG A 112 -9.41 -2.47 -21.66
CA ARG A 112 -9.56 -3.21 -22.92
C ARG A 112 -10.96 -3.82 -23.07
N GLU A 113 -11.50 -4.40 -22.01
CA GLU A 113 -12.84 -5.01 -22.06
C GLU A 113 -13.95 -3.96 -22.19
N LYS A 114 -13.79 -2.77 -21.59
CA LYS A 114 -14.70 -1.63 -21.80
C LYS A 114 -14.67 -1.17 -23.26
N LYS A 115 -13.47 -0.96 -23.83
CA LYS A 115 -13.31 -0.56 -25.24
C LYS A 115 -13.95 -1.55 -26.20
N LYS A 116 -13.73 -2.86 -26.02
CA LYS A 116 -14.36 -3.91 -26.84
C LYS A 116 -15.90 -3.91 -26.74
N ARG A 117 -16.45 -3.64 -25.55
CA ARG A 117 -17.91 -3.53 -25.37
C ARG A 117 -18.47 -2.30 -26.08
N GLU A 118 -17.81 -1.16 -25.96
CA GLU A 118 -18.17 0.07 -26.65
C GLU A 118 -18.16 -0.12 -28.17
N GLU A 119 -17.09 -0.72 -28.71
CA GLU A 119 -16.96 -1.05 -30.14
C GLU A 119 -18.11 -1.96 -30.61
N ARG A 120 -18.42 -3.05 -29.89
CA ARG A 120 -19.53 -3.95 -30.23
C ARG A 120 -20.89 -3.25 -30.22
N SER A 121 -21.14 -2.38 -29.23
CA SER A 121 -22.40 -1.63 -29.14
C SER A 121 -22.52 -0.56 -30.22
N GLY A 122 -21.42 0.08 -30.61
CA GLY A 122 -21.37 1.04 -31.71
C GLY A 122 -21.59 0.36 -33.06
N SER A 123 -20.94 -0.79 -33.29
CA SER A 123 -21.12 -1.58 -34.52
C SER A 123 -22.54 -2.13 -34.66
N GLN A 124 -23.18 -2.56 -33.57
CA GLN A 124 -24.59 -2.97 -33.60
C GLN A 124 -25.51 -1.80 -33.98
N LYS A 125 -25.34 -0.63 -33.36
CA LYS A 125 -26.11 0.58 -33.71
C LYS A 125 -25.89 1.02 -35.17
N ALA A 126 -24.66 0.92 -35.68
CA ALA A 126 -24.36 1.22 -37.07
C ALA A 126 -25.01 0.22 -38.04
N ASN A 127 -24.97 -1.08 -37.73
CA ASN A 127 -25.61 -2.12 -38.54
C ASN A 127 -27.13 -2.02 -38.54
N GLU A 128 -27.75 -1.67 -37.40
CA GLU A 128 -29.19 -1.42 -37.31
C GLU A 128 -29.61 -0.19 -38.13
N ALA A 129 -28.80 0.89 -38.11
CA ALA A 129 -29.04 2.07 -38.94
C ALA A 129 -28.93 1.77 -40.44
N ILE A 130 -27.92 1.00 -40.87
CA ILE A 130 -27.74 0.59 -42.27
C ILE A 130 -28.92 -0.28 -42.74
N THR A 131 -29.36 -1.22 -41.92
CA THR A 131 -30.49 -2.13 -42.24
C THR A 131 -31.80 -1.34 -42.40
N LYS A 132 -32.03 -0.34 -41.55
CA LYS A 132 -33.22 0.53 -41.66
C LYS A 132 -33.20 1.37 -42.95
N CYS A 133 -32.05 1.94 -43.32
CA CYS A 133 -31.91 2.71 -44.56
C CYS A 133 -32.02 1.85 -45.84
N THR A 134 -31.56 0.59 -45.82
CA THR A 134 -31.68 -0.31 -46.99
C THR A 134 -33.06 -0.98 -47.10
N GLY A 135 -33.76 -1.18 -45.98
CA GLY A 135 -35.15 -1.64 -45.97
C GLY A 135 -36.12 -0.64 -46.62
N ASP A 136 -35.91 0.66 -46.38
CA ASP A 136 -36.71 1.72 -47.01
C ASP A 136 -36.49 1.79 -48.54
N PHE A 137 -35.24 1.62 -49.02
CA PHE A 137 -34.91 1.70 -50.44
C PHE A 137 -35.52 0.57 -51.30
N ARG A 138 -35.76 -0.62 -50.73
CA ARG A 138 -36.38 -1.75 -51.46
C ARG A 138 -37.89 -1.59 -51.67
N SER A 139 -38.55 -0.69 -50.95
CA SER A 139 -40.00 -0.48 -51.08
C SER A 139 -40.40 0.47 -52.22
N VAL A 140 -39.45 1.16 -52.86
CA VAL A 140 -39.73 2.26 -53.79
C VAL A 140 -39.58 1.87 -55.28
N THR A 141 -39.13 0.65 -55.62
CA THR A 141 -38.69 0.34 -57.01
C THR A 141 -39.66 -0.41 -57.92
N PHE A 142 -40.96 -0.57 -57.62
CA PHE A 142 -41.89 -1.16 -58.61
C PHE A 142 -43.27 -0.52 -58.58
N LYS A 143 -43.51 0.38 -59.54
CA LYS A 143 -44.78 0.55 -60.27
C LYS A 143 -44.47 1.27 -61.57
N LEU A 144 -44.21 0.47 -62.61
CA LEU A 144 -44.38 0.85 -64.01
C LEU A 144 -45.87 1.01 -64.31
#